data_AF-A0A182EMN4-F1
#
_entry.id   AF-A0A182EMN4-F1
#
_cell.length_a   1.000
_cell.length_b   1.000
_cell.length_c   1.000
_cell.angle_alpha   90.00
_cell.angle_beta   90.00
_cell.angle_gamma   90.00
#
_symmetry.space_group_name_H-M   'P 1'
#
loop_
_entity.id
_entity.type
_entity.pdbx_description
1 polymer ?
#
loop_
_entity_poly.entity_id
_entity_poly.type
_entity_poly.pdbx_seq_one_letter_code
_entity_poly.pdbx_strand_id
1 'polypeptide(L)'
;MLHKRATNPFYLLTQPIVSFFNSIGGHHFDSNHVFLEKCRSECCNFNKRIDERITGFGNTRSGMKQLESFNERFESLFIKSFYYHGLLVGRYPERFLIGSLLLTVICTTGLPSIKINLDLYKLFVPLDAPVRQEFERSTIFNKMPLGLSYRTHTNRIKRQIDILNDPVRIDVIRFYAIHEENANLLESRTLRRLYRYTNEIMNTTVEYNGEIYRFEDFCQKDPEDEKCSNELNVWLKQAEVLFQDGKANSNPNLQLSYPVMYLFNRPKDIGQVIYGVNVTGRKREISSAKVLTVHWYIHFESSPEKEKAYLAFRKELDKFWLSKRNESKIKFIPHNDKAMNDELLMIIETALPFAGVASLQLMLFVIISNYSRDIAR
;
A
#
# COMPACT_ATOMS: atom_id res chain seq x y z
N MET A 1 -45.14 1.71 -49.53
CA MET A 1 -43.91 0.89 -49.49
C MET A 1 -42.85 1.67 -48.73
N LEU A 2 -42.38 1.09 -47.63
CA LEU A 2 -41.89 1.78 -46.44
C LEU A 2 -40.44 2.29 -46.53
N HIS A 3 -40.27 3.49 -45.99
CA HIS A 3 -39.03 4.24 -45.80
C HIS A 3 -38.13 3.61 -44.71
N LYS A 4 -36.83 3.51 -45.01
CA LYS A 4 -35.75 3.11 -44.09
C LYS A 4 -35.58 4.12 -42.94
N ARG A 5 -35.61 3.63 -41.69
CA ARG A 5 -35.03 4.28 -40.50
C ARG A 5 -33.61 3.77 -40.31
N ALA A 6 -32.64 4.68 -40.25
CA ALA A 6 -31.28 4.40 -39.80
C ALA A 6 -31.26 4.39 -38.26
N THR A 7 -30.80 3.29 -37.68
CA THR A 7 -30.52 3.12 -36.25
C THR A 7 -29.10 3.61 -35.94
N ASN A 8 -29.00 4.45 -34.90
CA ASN A 8 -27.79 5.07 -34.38
C ASN A 8 -26.79 4.04 -33.78
N PRO A 9 -25.47 4.13 -34.04
CA PRO A 9 -24.46 3.16 -33.59
C PRO A 9 -23.85 3.51 -32.21
N PHE A 10 -24.64 4.02 -31.27
CA PHE A 10 -24.15 4.45 -29.94
C PHE A 10 -24.35 3.41 -28.82
N TYR A 11 -24.88 2.22 -29.13
CA TYR A 11 -25.25 1.21 -28.11
C TYR A 11 -24.25 0.07 -27.90
N LEU A 12 -23.07 0.09 -28.53
CA LEU A 12 -22.13 -1.04 -28.49
C LEU A 12 -20.80 -0.78 -27.76
N LEU A 13 -20.64 0.37 -27.07
CA LEU A 13 -19.37 0.74 -26.42
C LEU A 13 -19.38 0.77 -24.88
N THR A 14 -20.47 0.34 -24.21
CA THR A 14 -20.55 0.36 -22.74
C THR A 14 -20.34 -0.99 -22.05
N GLN A 15 -20.08 -2.06 -22.81
CA GLN A 15 -19.99 -3.42 -22.22
C GLN A 15 -18.64 -3.88 -21.63
N PRO A 16 -17.45 -3.28 -21.85
CA PRO A 16 -16.25 -3.76 -21.17
C PRO A 16 -15.96 -3.12 -19.80
N ILE A 17 -16.67 -2.04 -19.42
CA ILE A 17 -16.40 -1.31 -18.17
C ILE A 17 -17.20 -1.89 -16.98
N VAL A 18 -18.32 -2.55 -17.25
CA VAL A 18 -19.20 -3.11 -16.20
C VAL A 18 -18.75 -4.50 -15.73
N SER A 19 -17.98 -5.25 -16.54
CA SER A 19 -17.45 -6.55 -16.14
C SER A 19 -16.24 -6.47 -15.20
N PHE A 20 -15.53 -5.33 -15.17
CA PHE A 20 -14.37 -5.16 -14.28
C PHE A 20 -14.77 -4.85 -12.83
N PHE A 21 -15.91 -4.17 -12.63
CA PHE A 21 -16.39 -3.80 -11.29
C PHE A 21 -17.13 -4.92 -10.55
N ASN A 22 -17.52 -6.01 -11.21
CA ASN A 22 -18.25 -7.13 -10.60
C ASN A 22 -17.36 -8.29 -10.09
N SER A 23 -16.03 -8.19 -10.21
CA SER A 23 -15.10 -9.26 -9.78
C SER A 23 -14.45 -9.04 -8.41
N ILE A 24 -14.77 -7.96 -7.69
CA ILE A 24 -14.26 -7.71 -6.34
C ILE A 24 -15.46 -7.62 -5.39
N GLY A 25 -15.57 -8.61 -4.51
CA GLY A 25 -16.68 -8.81 -3.56
C GLY A 25 -17.04 -7.53 -2.79
N GLY A 26 -18.30 -7.30 -2.43
CA GLY A 26 -19.17 -8.26 -1.76
C GLY A 26 -19.18 -7.95 -0.25
N HIS A 27 -19.64 -6.76 0.14
CA HIS A 27 -20.14 -6.46 1.48
C HIS A 27 -21.12 -5.27 1.42
N HIS A 28 -22.29 -5.47 2.02
CA HIS A 28 -23.39 -4.53 2.18
C HIS A 28 -22.93 -3.17 2.73
N PHE A 29 -23.23 -2.08 2.01
CA PHE A 29 -23.25 -0.71 2.53
C PHE A 29 -24.56 -0.04 2.13
N ASP A 30 -25.50 -0.04 3.08
CA ASP A 30 -26.90 0.39 2.92
C ASP A 30 -27.06 1.91 3.19
N SER A 31 -26.19 2.73 2.58
CA SER A 31 -26.16 4.19 2.83
C SER A 31 -26.24 5.04 1.56
N ASN A 32 -26.21 4.42 0.38
CA ASN A 32 -26.29 5.16 -0.89
C ASN A 32 -27.71 5.54 -1.30
N HIS A 33 -28.74 4.88 -0.75
CA HIS A 33 -30.13 5.17 -1.12
C HIS A 33 -30.64 6.51 -0.55
N VAL A 34 -30.18 6.89 0.65
CA VAL A 34 -30.56 8.17 1.29
C VAL A 34 -29.83 9.35 0.65
N PHE A 35 -28.60 9.16 0.15
CA PHE A 35 -27.83 10.22 -0.50
C PHE A 35 -28.32 10.53 -1.91
N LEU A 36 -28.72 9.51 -2.67
CA LEU A 36 -29.27 9.65 -4.01
C LEU A 36 -30.69 10.25 -4.00
N GLU A 37 -31.55 9.93 -3.02
CA GLU A 37 -32.85 10.59 -2.88
C GLU A 37 -32.73 12.06 -2.46
N LYS A 38 -31.74 12.40 -1.63
CA LYS A 38 -31.51 13.79 -1.22
C LYS A 38 -31.00 14.65 -2.39
N CYS A 39 -30.06 14.13 -3.19
CA CYS A 39 -29.63 14.77 -4.45
C CYS A 39 -30.78 14.88 -5.47
N ARG A 40 -31.67 13.88 -5.56
CA ARG A 40 -32.82 13.94 -6.47
C ARG A 40 -33.86 14.97 -6.02
N SER A 41 -34.08 15.12 -4.71
CA SER A 41 -35.00 16.14 -4.17
C SER A 41 -34.44 17.56 -4.28
N GLU A 42 -33.12 17.74 -4.14
CA GLU A 42 -32.46 19.05 -4.28
C GLU A 42 -32.33 19.44 -5.75
N CYS A 43 -32.04 18.51 -6.67
CA CYS A 43 -32.06 18.80 -8.12
C CYS A 43 -33.49 19.05 -8.65
N CYS A 44 -34.51 18.34 -8.16
CA CYS A 44 -35.90 18.63 -8.52
C CYS A 44 -36.36 19.98 -7.97
N ASN A 45 -35.98 20.35 -6.75
CA ASN A 45 -36.28 21.68 -6.21
C ASN A 45 -35.48 22.79 -6.90
N PHE A 46 -34.27 22.52 -7.40
CA PHE A 46 -33.49 23.48 -8.16
C PHE A 46 -34.11 23.75 -9.54
N ASN A 47 -34.53 22.70 -10.27
CA ASN A 47 -35.23 22.86 -11.55
C ASN A 47 -36.60 23.52 -11.39
N LYS A 48 -37.36 23.17 -10.33
CA LYS A 48 -38.66 23.81 -10.07
C LYS A 48 -38.54 25.30 -9.69
N ARG A 49 -37.47 25.66 -8.97
CA ARG A 49 -37.17 27.04 -8.58
C ARG A 49 -36.56 27.88 -9.73
N ILE A 50 -36.02 27.21 -10.77
CA ILE A 50 -35.64 27.84 -12.04
C ILE A 50 -36.87 28.03 -12.92
N ASP A 51 -37.76 27.04 -13.05
CA ASP A 51 -38.99 27.16 -13.84
C ASP A 51 -39.94 28.22 -13.28
N GLU A 52 -40.13 28.30 -11.96
CA GLU A 52 -40.97 29.34 -11.34
C GLU A 52 -40.37 30.75 -11.43
N ARG A 53 -39.04 30.88 -11.57
CA ARG A 53 -38.38 32.17 -11.87
C ARG A 53 -38.47 32.57 -13.34
N ILE A 54 -38.61 31.61 -14.24
CA ILE A 54 -38.71 31.87 -15.69
C ILE A 54 -40.15 32.26 -16.09
N THR A 55 -41.18 31.81 -15.36
CA THR A 55 -42.59 32.16 -15.63
C THR A 55 -43.04 33.53 -15.09
N GLY A 56 -42.23 34.20 -14.27
CA GLY A 56 -42.53 35.52 -13.68
C GLY A 56 -42.00 36.74 -14.46
N PHE A 57 -41.22 36.53 -15.53
CA PHE A 57 -40.67 37.63 -16.33
C PHE A 57 -41.42 37.76 -17.66
N GLY A 58 -42.42 38.65 -17.69
CA GLY A 58 -43.06 39.16 -18.91
C GLY A 58 -42.14 40.01 -19.80
N ASN A 59 -40.85 39.68 -19.88
CA ASN A 59 -39.86 40.36 -20.72
C ASN A 59 -38.71 39.43 -21.21
N THR A 60 -38.96 38.12 -21.33
CA THR A 60 -37.96 37.07 -21.58
C THR A 60 -37.54 36.88 -23.04
N ARG A 61 -38.27 37.42 -24.01
CA ARG A 61 -37.89 37.30 -25.44
C ARG A 61 -36.67 38.13 -25.82
N SER A 62 -36.39 39.22 -25.09
CA SER A 62 -35.25 40.10 -25.37
C SER A 62 -33.94 39.50 -24.84
N GLY A 63 -33.94 39.01 -23.59
CA GLY A 63 -32.75 38.42 -22.95
C GLY A 63 -32.27 37.11 -23.58
N MET A 64 -33.19 36.23 -24.01
CA MET A 64 -32.82 35.00 -24.74
C MET A 64 -32.21 35.29 -26.11
N LYS A 65 -32.79 36.23 -26.87
CA LYS A 65 -32.23 36.66 -28.17
C LYS A 65 -30.87 37.34 -28.01
N GLN A 66 -30.67 38.07 -26.91
CA GLN A 66 -29.39 38.71 -26.62
C GLN A 66 -28.31 37.67 -26.28
N LEU A 67 -28.66 36.63 -25.53
CA LEU A 67 -27.77 35.49 -25.23
C LEU A 67 -27.44 34.66 -26.48
N GLU A 68 -28.44 34.35 -27.33
CA GLU A 68 -28.25 33.67 -28.62
C GLU A 68 -27.35 34.50 -29.54
N SER A 69 -27.60 35.81 -29.67
CA SER A 69 -26.78 36.70 -30.51
C SER A 69 -25.35 36.87 -29.98
N PHE A 70 -25.16 36.79 -28.66
CA PHE A 70 -23.82 36.81 -28.06
C PHE A 70 -23.08 35.51 -28.34
N ASN A 71 -23.77 34.37 -28.24
CA ASN A 71 -23.20 33.05 -28.51
C ASN A 71 -22.82 32.92 -29.99
N GLU A 72 -23.66 33.36 -30.92
CA GLU A 72 -23.35 33.39 -32.36
C GLU A 72 -22.17 34.32 -32.68
N ARG A 73 -22.09 35.48 -32.03
CA ARG A 73 -20.95 36.39 -32.19
C ARG A 73 -19.66 35.78 -31.66
N PHE A 74 -19.73 35.15 -30.49
CA PHE A 74 -18.61 34.44 -29.88
C PHE A 74 -18.15 33.29 -30.79
N GLU A 75 -19.07 32.44 -31.24
CA GLU A 75 -18.79 31.35 -32.17
C GLU A 75 -18.13 31.86 -33.45
N SER A 76 -18.67 32.91 -34.06
CA SER A 76 -18.09 33.52 -35.27
C SER A 76 -16.68 34.07 -35.06
N LEU A 77 -16.37 34.58 -33.85
CA LEU A 77 -15.04 35.06 -33.49
C LEU A 77 -14.06 33.90 -33.35
N PHE A 78 -14.47 32.80 -32.71
CA PHE A 78 -13.65 31.59 -32.61
C PHE A 78 -13.41 30.96 -33.98
N ILE A 79 -14.44 30.85 -34.83
CA ILE A 79 -14.31 30.34 -36.20
C ILE A 79 -13.29 31.17 -36.98
N LYS A 80 -13.40 32.51 -36.94
CA LYS A 80 -12.44 33.40 -37.60
C LYS A 80 -11.04 33.24 -37.02
N SER A 81 -10.90 33.19 -35.69
CA SER A 81 -9.62 33.05 -35.02
C SER A 81 -8.92 31.73 -35.39
N PHE A 82 -9.63 30.60 -35.31
CA PHE A 82 -9.10 29.29 -35.72
C PHE A 82 -8.81 29.22 -37.21
N TYR A 83 -9.64 29.84 -38.05
CA TYR A 83 -9.38 29.92 -39.49
C TYR A 83 -8.08 30.66 -39.81
N TYR A 84 -7.86 31.84 -39.21
CA TYR A 84 -6.61 32.58 -39.40
C TYR A 84 -5.40 31.88 -38.79
N HIS A 85 -5.57 31.23 -37.64
CA HIS A 85 -4.52 30.41 -37.03
C HIS A 85 -4.15 29.22 -37.92
N GLY A 86 -5.14 28.48 -38.43
CA GLY A 86 -4.95 27.36 -39.35
C GLY A 86 -4.29 27.80 -40.66
N LEU A 87 -4.68 28.95 -41.22
CA LEU A 87 -4.04 29.53 -42.40
C LEU A 87 -2.57 29.86 -42.15
N LEU A 88 -2.24 30.37 -40.96
CA LEU A 88 -0.88 30.70 -40.55
C LEU A 88 -0.02 29.45 -40.37
N VAL A 89 -0.55 28.40 -39.74
CA VAL A 89 0.13 27.09 -39.58
C VAL A 89 0.32 26.43 -40.95
N GLY A 90 -0.70 26.44 -41.80
CA GLY A 90 -0.64 25.86 -43.15
C GLY A 90 0.33 26.58 -44.09
N ARG A 91 0.59 27.88 -43.87
CA ARG A 91 1.59 28.64 -44.64
C ARG A 91 3.03 28.35 -44.22
N TYR A 92 3.27 27.98 -42.96
CA TYR A 92 4.62 27.72 -42.42
C TYR A 92 4.70 26.40 -41.62
N PRO A 93 4.36 25.24 -42.21
CA PRO A 93 4.20 23.99 -41.46
C PRO A 93 5.49 23.54 -40.76
N GLU A 94 6.64 23.65 -41.44
CA GLU A 94 7.93 23.20 -40.91
C GLU A 94 8.35 23.96 -39.65
N ARG A 95 8.15 25.29 -39.63
CA ARG A 95 8.55 26.12 -38.48
C ARG A 95 7.72 25.79 -37.24
N PHE A 96 6.43 25.54 -37.41
CA PHE A 96 5.55 25.13 -36.31
C PHE A 96 5.87 23.72 -35.82
N LEU A 97 6.15 22.79 -36.73
CA LEU A 97 6.51 21.42 -36.37
C LEU A 97 7.84 21.37 -35.60
N ILE A 98 8.89 22.01 -36.13
CA ILE A 98 10.19 22.08 -35.46
C ILE A 98 10.09 22.82 -34.13
N GLY A 99 9.39 23.96 -34.10
CA GLY A 99 9.22 24.76 -32.88
C GLY A 99 8.52 23.98 -31.76
N SER A 100 7.42 23.28 -32.09
CA SER A 100 6.71 22.44 -31.12
C SER A 100 7.55 21.26 -30.65
N LEU A 101 8.30 20.60 -31.55
CA LEU A 101 9.18 19.50 -31.19
C LEU A 101 10.32 19.96 -30.26
N LEU A 102 10.95 21.11 -30.55
CA LEU A 102 11.98 21.68 -29.71
C LEU A 102 11.43 22.03 -28.32
N LEU A 103 10.22 22.63 -28.26
CA LEU A 103 9.54 22.90 -27.00
C LEU A 103 9.27 21.62 -26.20
N THR A 104 8.82 20.54 -26.86
CA THR A 104 8.61 19.25 -26.17
C THR A 104 9.91 18.68 -25.60
N VAL A 105 11.03 18.78 -26.32
CA VAL A 105 12.35 18.33 -25.83
C VAL A 105 12.76 19.14 -24.61
N ILE A 106 12.61 20.47 -24.65
CA ILE A 106 12.88 21.35 -23.49
C ILE A 106 12.02 20.94 -22.30
N CYS A 107 10.71 20.75 -22.46
CA CYS A 107 9.85 20.31 -21.36
C CYS A 107 10.24 18.92 -20.82
N THR A 108 10.73 18.02 -21.68
CA THR A 108 11.16 16.67 -21.30
C THR A 108 12.43 16.69 -20.44
N THR A 109 13.28 17.71 -20.57
CA THR A 109 14.47 17.87 -19.69
C THR A 109 14.16 17.95 -18.20
N GLY A 110 12.90 18.22 -17.83
CA GLY A 110 12.46 18.19 -16.44
C GLY A 110 12.20 16.79 -15.86
N LEU A 111 12.06 15.75 -16.70
CA LEU A 111 11.75 14.38 -16.24
C LEU A 111 12.79 13.78 -15.27
N PRO A 112 14.11 13.97 -15.43
CA PRO A 112 15.10 13.42 -14.50
C PRO A 112 14.96 13.95 -13.06
N SER A 113 14.32 15.09 -12.88
CA SER A 113 14.10 15.69 -11.55
C SER A 113 12.87 15.14 -10.82
N ILE A 114 12.14 14.19 -11.41
CA ILE A 114 10.96 13.58 -10.79
C ILE A 114 11.39 12.76 -9.58
N LYS A 115 10.84 13.12 -8.41
CA LYS A 115 10.98 12.36 -7.16
C LYS A 115 9.70 11.56 -6.94
N ILE A 116 9.79 10.24 -7.01
CA ILE A 116 8.68 9.35 -6.72
C ILE A 116 8.60 9.17 -5.21
N ASN A 117 7.49 9.60 -4.60
CA ASN A 117 7.21 9.30 -3.20
C ASN A 117 6.44 7.98 -3.11
N LEU A 118 7.07 6.95 -2.54
CA LEU A 118 6.44 5.63 -2.32
C LEU A 118 5.85 5.49 -0.90
N ASP A 119 5.84 6.59 -0.14
CA ASP A 119 5.33 6.59 1.22
C ASP A 119 3.79 6.62 1.20
N LEU A 120 3.17 5.48 1.54
CA LEU A 120 1.72 5.33 1.56
C LEU A 120 1.05 6.41 2.43
N TYR A 121 1.67 6.77 3.56
CA TYR A 121 1.13 7.80 4.44
C TYR A 121 0.97 9.14 3.70
N LYS A 122 1.97 9.54 2.89
CA LYS A 122 1.90 10.78 2.11
C LYS A 122 0.93 10.70 0.93
N LEU A 123 0.72 9.50 0.38
CA LEU A 123 -0.14 9.27 -0.78
C LEU A 123 -1.64 9.24 -0.41
N PHE A 124 -1.98 8.68 0.75
CA PHE A 124 -3.38 8.39 1.10
C PHE A 124 -3.95 9.28 2.21
N VAL A 125 -3.10 9.99 2.96
CA VAL A 125 -3.58 10.93 3.99
C VAL A 125 -3.70 12.33 3.39
N PRO A 126 -4.90 12.93 3.39
CA PRO A 126 -5.08 14.28 2.83
C PRO A 126 -4.28 15.30 3.63
N LEU A 127 -3.86 16.38 2.97
CA LEU A 127 -3.00 17.43 3.54
C LEU A 127 -3.62 18.07 4.79
N ASP A 128 -4.94 18.22 4.81
CA ASP A 128 -5.68 18.89 5.88
C ASP A 128 -6.28 17.92 6.92
N ALA A 129 -5.90 16.64 6.92
CA ALA A 129 -6.41 15.69 7.91
C ALA A 129 -5.87 16.01 9.32
N PRO A 130 -6.73 15.99 10.37
CA PRO A 130 -6.26 16.12 11.75
C PRO A 130 -5.27 15.02 12.13
N VAL A 131 -5.48 13.79 11.63
CA VAL A 131 -4.57 12.64 11.82
C VAL A 131 -3.16 12.95 11.30
N ARG A 132 -3.06 13.69 10.20
CA ARG A 132 -1.75 14.09 9.64
C ARG A 132 -1.01 15.00 10.61
N GLN A 133 -1.71 16.00 11.12
CA GLN A 133 -1.16 16.96 12.07
C GLN A 133 -0.73 16.28 13.38
N GLU A 134 -1.52 15.34 13.89
CA GLU A 134 -1.18 14.55 15.07
C GLU A 134 0.06 13.68 14.84
N PHE A 135 0.13 12.99 13.70
CA PHE A 135 1.27 12.15 13.35
C PHE A 135 2.55 12.99 13.19
N GLU A 136 2.51 14.07 12.42
CA GLU A 136 3.66 14.96 12.22
C GLU A 136 4.17 15.53 13.55
N ARG A 137 3.27 15.99 14.43
CA ARG A 137 3.62 16.42 15.79
C ARG A 137 4.20 15.28 16.64
N SER A 138 3.65 14.08 16.54
CA SER A 138 4.18 12.90 17.26
C SER A 138 5.60 12.57 16.80
N THR A 139 5.88 12.66 15.49
CA THR A 139 7.25 12.44 14.99
C THR A 139 8.24 13.48 15.52
N ILE A 140 7.83 14.74 15.63
CA ILE A 140 8.65 15.81 16.21
C ILE A 140 8.85 15.55 17.71
N PHE A 141 7.79 15.22 18.45
CA PHE A 141 7.85 14.88 19.86
C PHE A 141 8.79 13.70 20.14
N ASN A 142 8.72 12.65 19.31
CA ASN A 142 9.60 11.48 19.42
C ASN A 142 11.07 11.79 19.11
N LYS A 143 11.36 12.90 18.42
CA LYS A 143 12.72 13.40 18.18
C LYS A 143 13.22 14.34 19.26
N MET A 144 12.35 14.83 20.14
CA MET A 144 12.77 15.71 21.23
C MET A 144 13.64 14.92 22.23
N PRO A 145 14.73 15.53 22.72
CA PRO A 145 15.55 14.90 23.74
C PRO A 145 14.71 14.66 25.00
N LEU A 146 14.73 13.42 25.50
CA LEU A 146 14.14 13.09 26.80
C LEU A 146 14.81 13.98 27.85
N GLY A 147 14.03 14.82 28.54
CA GLY A 147 14.56 15.74 29.55
C GLY A 147 15.36 15.03 30.65
N LEU A 148 16.15 15.81 31.40
CA LEU A 148 17.14 15.38 32.41
C LEU A 148 16.66 14.39 33.51
N SER A 149 15.36 14.06 33.57
CA SER A 149 14.73 13.27 34.64
C SER A 149 14.62 11.76 34.34
N TYR A 150 15.06 11.27 33.18
CA TYR A 150 14.94 9.84 32.83
C TYR A 150 16.30 9.14 32.78
N ARG A 151 17.06 9.26 33.88
CA ARG A 151 18.42 8.72 34.00
C ARG A 151 18.50 7.17 34.12
N THR A 152 17.35 6.48 34.10
CA THR A 152 17.26 5.01 34.25
C THR A 152 17.10 4.25 32.93
N HIS A 153 16.96 4.92 31.79
CA HIS A 153 16.88 4.26 30.47
C HIS A 153 17.87 4.87 29.47
N THR A 154 19.17 4.66 29.74
CA THR A 154 20.28 4.99 28.85
C THR A 154 20.10 4.44 27.43
N ASN A 155 19.46 3.28 27.28
CA ASN A 155 19.25 2.60 25.99
C ASN A 155 18.28 3.35 25.05
N ARG A 156 17.32 4.13 25.61
CA ARG A 156 16.34 4.88 24.80
C ARG A 156 16.93 6.18 24.26
N ILE A 157 17.82 6.79 25.03
CA ILE A 157 18.54 8.02 24.68
C ILE A 157 19.57 7.73 23.58
N LYS A 158 20.33 6.62 23.66
CA LYS A 158 21.31 6.24 22.63
C LYS A 158 20.64 5.97 21.27
N ARG A 159 19.54 5.18 21.23
CA ARG A 159 18.71 5.00 20.02
C ARG A 159 18.24 6.32 19.43
N GLN A 160 17.83 7.29 20.25
CA GLN A 160 17.37 8.60 19.77
C GLN A 160 18.50 9.44 19.17
N ILE A 161 19.70 9.39 19.75
CA ILE A 161 20.88 10.12 19.27
C ILE A 161 21.41 9.51 17.97
N ASP A 162 21.46 8.17 17.88
CA ASP A 162 21.91 7.47 16.67
C ASP A 162 20.96 7.73 15.48
N ILE A 163 19.64 7.77 15.72
CA ILE A 163 18.62 8.16 14.71
C ILE A 163 18.81 9.60 14.20
N LEU A 164 19.40 10.48 15.02
CA LEU A 164 19.52 11.90 14.72
C LEU A 164 20.75 12.24 13.88
N ASN A 165 21.83 11.45 14.00
CA ASN A 165 23.14 11.75 13.44
C ASN A 165 23.48 10.95 12.17
N ASP A 166 23.06 9.68 12.09
CA ASP A 166 23.34 8.80 10.95
C ASP A 166 22.03 8.27 10.33
N PRO A 167 22.00 7.98 9.01
CA PRO A 167 20.83 7.34 8.41
C PRO A 167 20.73 5.91 8.95
N VAL A 168 19.97 5.69 10.01
CA VAL A 168 19.78 4.35 10.60
C VAL A 168 18.53 3.69 10.02
N ARG A 169 18.66 2.42 9.61
CA ARG A 169 17.53 1.57 9.24
C ARG A 169 17.02 0.84 10.47
N ILE A 170 15.77 1.11 10.83
CA ILE A 170 15.02 0.39 11.86
C ILE A 170 13.88 -0.36 11.17
N ASP A 171 13.79 -1.66 11.44
CA ASP A 171 12.79 -2.54 10.85
C ASP A 171 12.45 -3.68 11.83
N VAL A 172 11.31 -4.33 11.63
CA VAL A 172 10.90 -5.52 12.38
C VAL A 172 10.61 -6.63 11.38
N ILE A 173 11.43 -7.67 11.40
CA ILE A 173 11.15 -8.86 10.61
C ILE A 173 10.19 -9.72 11.42
N ARG A 174 8.95 -9.85 10.96
CA ARG A 174 7.92 -10.70 11.58
C ARG A 174 7.47 -11.78 10.60
N PHE A 175 7.24 -12.98 11.10
CA PHE A 175 6.61 -14.05 10.33
C PHE A 175 5.42 -14.61 11.10
N TYR A 176 4.29 -14.76 10.41
CA TYR A 176 3.13 -15.48 10.91
C TYR A 176 3.28 -16.97 10.57
N ALA A 177 3.37 -17.81 11.59
CA ALA A 177 3.32 -19.26 11.47
C ALA A 177 1.87 -19.72 11.54
N ILE A 178 1.43 -20.48 10.53
CA ILE A 178 0.07 -21.02 10.40
C ILE A 178 0.18 -22.48 9.95
N HIS A 179 -0.58 -23.39 10.57
CA HIS A 179 -0.67 -24.76 10.08
C HIS A 179 -1.46 -24.80 8.75
N GLU A 180 -1.04 -25.58 7.75
CA GLU A 180 -1.74 -25.62 6.45
C GLU A 180 -3.22 -26.01 6.56
N GLU A 181 -3.53 -26.90 7.51
CA GLU A 181 -4.91 -27.34 7.82
C GLU A 181 -5.61 -26.47 8.88
N ASN A 182 -5.06 -25.30 9.23
CA ASN A 182 -5.55 -24.42 10.32
C ASN A 182 -5.69 -25.12 11.69
N ALA A 183 -4.84 -26.14 11.93
CA ALA A 183 -4.78 -26.87 13.18
C ALA A 183 -4.17 -26.03 14.33
N ASN A 184 -4.29 -26.54 15.56
CA ASN A 184 -3.72 -25.92 16.75
C ASN A 184 -2.18 -25.92 16.69
N LEU A 185 -1.57 -24.76 16.94
CA LEU A 185 -0.12 -24.60 17.01
C LEU A 185 0.42 -24.68 18.45
N LEU A 186 -0.44 -24.59 19.46
CA LEU A 186 -0.07 -24.68 20.89
C LEU A 186 0.09 -26.14 21.33
N GLU A 187 0.91 -26.88 20.59
CA GLU A 187 1.34 -28.22 20.95
C GLU A 187 2.83 -28.18 21.30
N SER A 188 3.24 -28.86 22.38
CA SER A 188 4.64 -28.88 22.82
C SER A 188 5.61 -29.26 21.69
N ARG A 189 5.27 -30.28 20.87
CA ARG A 189 6.11 -30.70 19.74
C ARG A 189 6.26 -29.61 18.67
N THR A 190 5.19 -28.87 18.40
CA THR A 190 5.16 -27.79 17.39
C THR A 190 5.92 -26.57 17.90
N LEU A 191 5.69 -26.16 19.15
CA LEU A 191 6.38 -25.05 19.79
C LEU A 191 7.90 -25.27 19.87
N ARG A 192 8.32 -26.49 20.24
CA ARG A 192 9.75 -26.87 20.25
C ARG A 192 10.40 -26.72 18.88
N ARG A 193 9.72 -27.19 17.83
CA ARG A 193 10.20 -27.09 16.45
C ARG A 193 10.29 -25.64 16.00
N LEU A 194 9.25 -24.84 16.28
CA LEU A 194 9.24 -23.41 15.98
C LEU A 194 10.42 -22.70 16.64
N TYR A 195 10.65 -22.93 17.94
CA TYR A 195 11.79 -22.35 18.64
C TYR A 195 13.14 -22.84 18.10
N ARG A 196 13.24 -24.08 17.63
CA ARG A 196 14.45 -24.55 16.95
C ARG A 196 14.68 -23.80 15.64
N TYR A 197 13.64 -23.62 14.83
CA TYR A 197 13.73 -22.86 13.58
C TYR A 197 14.11 -21.40 13.81
N THR A 198 13.62 -20.76 14.88
CA THR A 198 14.02 -19.39 15.22
C THR A 198 15.49 -19.27 15.63
N ASN A 199 16.13 -20.35 16.08
CA ASN A 199 17.57 -20.37 16.30
C ASN A 199 18.36 -20.69 15.02
N GLU A 200 17.86 -21.60 14.19
CA GLU A 200 18.48 -21.96 12.91
C GLU A 200 18.55 -20.75 11.94
N ILE A 201 17.52 -19.92 11.89
CA ILE A 201 17.46 -18.76 10.97
C ILE A 201 18.55 -17.72 11.27
N MET A 202 19.01 -17.59 12.52
CA MET A 202 20.08 -16.65 12.89
C MET A 202 21.44 -17.01 12.26
N ASN A 203 21.61 -18.26 11.83
CA ASN A 203 22.81 -18.71 11.13
C ASN A 203 22.74 -18.49 9.60
N THR A 204 21.67 -17.89 9.09
CA THR A 204 21.52 -17.63 7.65
C THR A 204 22.51 -16.57 7.20
N THR A 205 23.13 -16.79 6.05
CA THR A 205 24.08 -15.88 5.42
C THR A 205 23.70 -15.66 3.97
N VAL A 206 23.97 -14.47 3.44
CA VAL A 206 23.79 -14.13 2.03
C VAL A 206 25.08 -13.56 1.47
N GLU A 207 25.42 -13.96 0.26
CA GLU A 207 26.50 -13.33 -0.50
C GLU A 207 25.89 -12.25 -1.41
N TYR A 208 26.39 -11.03 -1.28
CA TYR A 208 25.97 -9.90 -2.10
C TYR A 208 27.20 -9.06 -2.46
N ASN A 209 27.44 -8.82 -3.76
CA ASN A 209 28.62 -8.10 -4.27
C ASN A 209 29.98 -8.65 -3.80
N GLY A 210 30.09 -9.96 -3.55
CA GLY A 210 31.32 -10.61 -3.08
C GLY A 210 31.59 -10.45 -1.58
N GLU A 211 30.69 -9.80 -0.84
CA GLU A 211 30.70 -9.77 0.62
C GLU A 211 29.65 -10.74 1.19
N ILE A 212 29.99 -11.37 2.31
CA ILE A 212 29.09 -12.29 3.01
C ILE A 212 28.46 -11.55 4.18
N TYR A 213 27.16 -11.31 4.07
CA TYR A 213 26.33 -10.72 5.12
C TYR A 213 25.67 -11.82 5.96
N ARG A 214 25.64 -11.62 7.26
CA ARG A 214 25.04 -12.52 8.26
C ARG A 214 23.86 -11.83 8.93
N PHE A 215 23.04 -12.61 9.64
CA PHE A 215 21.98 -12.07 10.49
C PHE A 215 22.52 -11.02 11.49
N GLU A 216 23.75 -11.23 11.97
CA GLU A 216 24.52 -10.36 12.86
C GLU A 216 24.81 -8.96 12.34
N ASP A 217 24.79 -8.77 11.03
CA ASP A 217 25.09 -7.46 10.41
C ASP A 217 23.84 -6.57 10.34
N PHE A 218 22.65 -7.15 10.50
CA PHE A 218 21.37 -6.46 10.38
C PHE A 218 20.60 -6.36 11.69
N CYS A 219 20.75 -7.32 12.61
CA CYS A 219 19.94 -7.37 13.81
C CYS A 219 20.24 -6.23 14.79
N GLN A 220 19.27 -5.98 15.66
CA GLN A 220 19.50 -5.16 16.83
C GLN A 220 20.22 -5.93 17.93
N LYS A 221 21.38 -5.41 18.32
CA LYS A 221 22.19 -5.91 19.42
C LYS A 221 21.92 -5.11 20.68
N ASP A 222 21.90 -5.80 21.82
CA ASP A 222 21.94 -5.13 23.11
C ASP A 222 23.32 -4.50 23.32
N PRO A 223 23.43 -3.37 24.02
CA PRO A 223 24.68 -2.61 24.12
C PRO A 223 25.82 -3.39 24.80
N GLU A 224 25.50 -4.45 25.55
CA GLU A 224 26.44 -5.31 26.25
C GLU A 224 26.79 -6.59 25.46
N ASP A 225 26.05 -6.89 24.39
CA ASP A 225 26.19 -8.12 23.62
C ASP A 225 26.75 -7.86 22.21
N GLU A 226 27.78 -8.62 21.83
CA GLU A 226 28.35 -8.55 20.47
C GLU A 226 27.52 -9.30 19.42
N LYS A 227 26.58 -10.15 19.87
CA LYS A 227 25.77 -11.05 19.04
C LYS A 227 24.28 -10.77 19.14
N CYS A 228 23.53 -11.11 18.10
CA CYS A 228 22.08 -11.07 18.10
C CYS A 228 21.51 -12.03 19.14
N SER A 229 20.49 -11.58 19.85
CA SER A 229 19.74 -12.42 20.77
C SER A 229 18.41 -12.86 20.15
N ASN A 230 17.97 -14.08 20.48
CA ASN A 230 16.65 -14.61 20.11
C ASN A 230 15.62 -14.42 21.23
N GLU A 231 15.80 -13.40 22.07
CA GLU A 231 15.02 -13.22 23.30
C GLU A 231 13.53 -13.05 23.03
N LEU A 232 13.18 -12.37 21.93
CA LEU A 232 11.80 -12.12 21.53
C LEU A 232 11.02 -13.40 21.23
N ASN A 233 11.70 -14.51 20.93
CA ASN A 233 11.08 -15.79 20.63
C ASN A 233 11.24 -16.82 21.76
N VAL A 234 11.88 -16.46 22.89
CA VAL A 234 12.04 -17.34 24.06
C VAL A 234 10.70 -17.74 24.68
N TRP A 235 9.65 -16.94 24.51
CA TRP A 235 8.30 -17.30 24.95
C TRP A 235 7.82 -18.63 24.34
N LEU A 236 8.27 -19.03 23.14
CA LEU A 236 7.93 -20.32 22.53
C LEU A 236 8.42 -21.49 23.37
N LYS A 237 9.64 -21.37 23.92
CA LYS A 237 10.23 -22.38 24.82
C LYS A 237 9.48 -22.43 26.15
N GLN A 238 9.02 -21.28 26.66
CA GLN A 238 8.21 -21.24 27.88
C GLN A 238 6.82 -21.84 27.64
N ALA A 239 6.20 -21.55 26.50
CA ALA A 239 4.93 -22.12 26.08
C ALA A 239 5.05 -23.64 25.86
N GLU A 240 6.17 -24.13 25.32
CA GLU A 240 6.41 -25.56 25.18
C GLU A 240 6.24 -26.31 26.51
N VAL A 241 6.80 -25.76 27.60
CA VAL A 241 6.73 -26.35 28.95
C VAL A 241 5.29 -26.32 29.49
N LEU A 242 4.55 -25.24 29.22
CA LEU A 242 3.14 -25.13 29.62
C LEU A 242 2.26 -26.19 28.96
N PHE A 243 2.50 -26.48 27.68
CA PHE A 243 1.70 -27.42 26.89
C PHE A 243 2.29 -28.85 26.84
N GLN A 244 3.31 -29.16 27.64
CA GLN A 244 3.95 -30.48 27.63
C GLN A 244 3.08 -31.56 28.29
N ASP A 245 2.56 -31.29 29.49
CA ASP A 245 1.89 -32.31 30.31
C ASP A 245 0.38 -32.10 30.48
N GLY A 246 -0.18 -31.01 29.93
CA GLY A 246 -1.58 -30.60 30.11
C GLY A 246 -1.96 -30.22 31.56
N LYS A 247 -1.11 -30.55 32.54
CA LYS A 247 -1.27 -30.27 33.98
C LYS A 247 -0.61 -28.94 34.39
N ALA A 248 0.37 -28.44 33.64
CA ALA A 248 1.08 -27.21 33.97
C ALA A 248 0.19 -25.95 33.90
N ASN A 249 -0.85 -25.96 33.06
CA ASN A 249 -1.88 -24.91 33.00
C ASN A 249 -2.69 -24.77 34.30
N SER A 250 -2.65 -25.77 35.20
CA SER A 250 -3.31 -25.70 36.51
C SER A 250 -2.45 -25.03 37.59
N ASN A 251 -1.17 -24.73 37.32
CA ASN A 251 -0.29 -24.06 38.27
C ASN A 251 -0.58 -22.55 38.28
N PRO A 252 -0.98 -21.94 39.41
CA PRO A 252 -1.31 -20.51 39.47
C PRO A 252 -0.13 -19.58 39.13
N ASN A 253 1.12 -20.06 39.22
CA ASN A 253 2.31 -19.26 38.92
C ASN A 253 2.66 -19.20 37.42
N LEU A 254 2.01 -20.03 36.60
CA LEU A 254 2.28 -20.22 35.18
C LEU A 254 0.94 -20.41 34.46
N GLN A 255 0.28 -19.30 34.15
CA GLN A 255 -1.03 -19.29 33.50
C GLN A 255 -0.97 -18.52 32.18
N LEU A 256 -1.48 -19.14 31.12
CA LEU A 256 -1.69 -18.52 29.82
C LEU A 256 -3.16 -18.13 29.67
N SER A 257 -3.50 -16.87 29.93
CA SER A 257 -4.85 -16.33 29.74
C SER A 257 -4.85 -15.23 28.68
N TYR A 258 -5.96 -15.05 27.97
CA TYR A 258 -6.02 -13.97 26.98
C TYR A 258 -6.41 -12.65 27.64
N PRO A 259 -5.70 -11.52 27.42
CA PRO A 259 -4.57 -11.30 26.48
C PRO A 259 -3.17 -11.32 27.14
N VAL A 260 -3.04 -11.79 28.38
CA VAL A 260 -1.81 -11.72 29.17
C VAL A 260 -1.34 -13.09 29.67
N MET A 261 -0.08 -13.41 29.41
CA MET A 261 0.60 -14.53 30.04
C MET A 261 1.15 -14.10 31.41
N TYR A 262 0.90 -14.89 32.45
CA TYR A 262 1.54 -14.71 33.75
C TYR A 262 2.72 -15.67 33.86
N LEU A 263 3.94 -15.11 33.85
CA LEU A 263 5.18 -15.82 34.12
C LEU A 263 5.68 -15.38 35.50
N PHE A 264 5.65 -16.26 36.50
CA PHE A 264 6.09 -15.95 37.86
C PHE A 264 5.41 -14.70 38.43
N ASN A 265 4.07 -14.63 38.31
CA ASN A 265 3.24 -13.47 38.67
C ASN A 265 3.56 -12.15 37.97
N ARG A 266 4.42 -12.15 36.94
CA ARG A 266 4.63 -10.97 36.09
C ARG A 266 3.78 -11.10 34.83
N PRO A 267 2.84 -10.17 34.59
CA PRO A 267 2.07 -10.17 33.37
C PRO A 267 2.97 -9.80 32.18
N LYS A 268 2.83 -10.56 31.10
CA LYS A 268 3.43 -10.31 29.80
C LYS A 268 2.31 -10.28 28.76
N ASP A 269 2.25 -9.22 27.98
CA ASP A 269 1.30 -9.13 26.88
C ASP A 269 1.65 -10.15 25.79
N ILE A 270 0.68 -10.97 25.42
CA ILE A 270 0.79 -11.97 24.36
C ILE A 270 -0.16 -11.69 23.19
N GLY A 271 -0.95 -10.61 23.26
CA GLY A 271 -1.92 -10.24 22.24
C GLY A 271 -1.27 -9.93 20.89
N GLN A 272 0.01 -9.53 20.89
CA GLN A 272 0.78 -9.30 19.66
C GLN A 272 1.42 -10.56 19.09
N VAL A 273 1.36 -11.68 19.82
CA VAL A 273 2.16 -12.87 19.55
C VAL A 273 1.32 -14.08 19.13
N ILE A 274 0.09 -14.16 19.64
CA ILE A 274 -0.81 -15.31 19.44
C ILE A 274 -2.14 -14.80 18.88
N TYR A 275 -2.59 -15.38 17.77
CA TYR A 275 -3.83 -15.00 17.09
C TYR A 275 -4.72 -16.21 16.80
N GLY A 276 -6.02 -15.95 16.57
CA GLY A 276 -7.01 -17.00 16.33
C GLY A 276 -7.14 -17.93 17.54
N VAL A 277 -7.20 -17.33 18.73
CA VAL A 277 -7.16 -18.02 20.02
C VAL A 277 -8.53 -18.58 20.38
N ASN A 278 -8.59 -19.82 20.86
CA ASN A 278 -9.77 -20.36 21.49
C ASN A 278 -9.59 -20.38 23.01
N VAL A 279 -10.52 -19.78 23.73
CA VAL A 279 -10.46 -19.66 25.19
C VAL A 279 -11.46 -20.59 25.87
N THR A 280 -11.04 -21.21 26.96
CA THR A 280 -11.86 -22.12 27.77
C THR A 280 -11.95 -21.66 29.22
N GLY A 281 -13.07 -22.01 29.87
CA GLY A 281 -13.28 -21.77 31.29
C GLY A 281 -13.55 -20.31 31.68
N ARG A 282 -13.79 -20.09 32.97
CA ARG A 282 -14.14 -18.76 33.53
C ARG A 282 -12.95 -17.78 33.56
N LYS A 283 -11.72 -18.30 33.59
CA LYS A 283 -10.48 -17.51 33.65
C LYS A 283 -9.91 -17.13 32.26
N ARG A 284 -10.63 -17.44 31.18
CA ARG A 284 -10.21 -17.21 29.78
C ARG A 284 -8.84 -17.82 29.47
N GLU A 285 -8.66 -19.07 29.87
CA GLU A 285 -7.42 -19.81 29.61
C GLU A 285 -7.33 -20.15 28.13
N ILE A 286 -6.14 -19.97 27.56
CA ILE A 286 -5.90 -20.24 26.16
C ILE A 286 -5.75 -21.75 25.96
N SER A 287 -6.69 -22.34 25.22
CA SER A 287 -6.69 -23.78 24.91
C SER A 287 -5.97 -24.10 23.60
N SER A 288 -6.13 -23.23 22.60
CA SER A 288 -5.54 -23.41 21.27
C SER A 288 -5.33 -22.06 20.60
N ALA A 289 -4.41 -22.04 19.64
CA ALA A 289 -4.20 -20.90 18.76
C ALA A 289 -3.91 -21.38 17.34
N LYS A 290 -4.42 -20.63 16.36
CA LYS A 290 -4.26 -20.96 14.93
C LYS A 290 -3.04 -20.30 14.31
N VAL A 291 -2.59 -19.18 14.88
CA VAL A 291 -1.50 -18.38 14.31
C VAL A 291 -0.58 -17.92 15.44
N LEU A 292 0.72 -18.11 15.23
CA LEU A 292 1.77 -17.61 16.14
C LEU A 292 2.69 -16.69 15.35
N THR A 293 3.24 -15.65 15.98
CA THR A 293 4.28 -14.82 15.35
C THR A 293 5.65 -15.09 15.92
N VAL A 294 6.63 -15.11 15.02
CA VAL A 294 8.04 -15.01 15.37
C VAL A 294 8.59 -13.71 14.82
N HIS A 295 9.43 -13.00 15.57
CA HIS A 295 9.94 -11.72 15.12
C HIS A 295 11.33 -11.39 15.67
N TRP A 296 12.01 -10.50 14.97
CA TRP A 296 13.33 -9.97 15.29
C TRP A 296 13.39 -8.47 14.98
N TYR A 297 14.12 -7.73 15.82
CA TYR A 297 14.41 -6.33 15.56
C TYR A 297 15.65 -6.21 14.67
N ILE A 298 15.54 -5.35 13.67
CA ILE A 298 16.60 -5.00 12.73
C ILE A 298 17.01 -3.56 12.98
N HIS A 299 18.33 -3.35 13.09
CA HIS A 299 18.92 -2.07 13.38
C HIS A 299 20.34 -2.00 12.81
N PHE A 300 20.52 -1.29 11.71
CA PHE A 300 21.82 -1.12 11.07
C PHE A 300 21.96 0.27 10.43
N GLU A 301 23.20 0.70 10.22
CA GLU A 301 23.51 1.93 9.50
C GLU A 301 23.18 1.78 8.01
N SER A 302 22.27 2.61 7.51
CA SER A 302 21.75 2.57 6.15
C SER A 302 22.74 3.14 5.15
N SER A 303 23.30 2.27 4.32
CA SER A 303 24.00 2.63 3.08
C SER A 303 23.23 2.07 1.87
N PRO A 304 23.34 2.66 0.67
CA PRO A 304 22.64 2.16 -0.52
C PRO A 304 23.02 0.72 -0.88
N GLU A 305 24.23 0.29 -0.52
CA GLU A 305 24.69 -1.09 -0.70
C GLU A 305 24.11 -2.01 0.37
N LYS A 306 24.18 -1.65 1.66
CA LYS A 306 23.62 -2.45 2.76
C LYS A 306 22.10 -2.60 2.65
N GLU A 307 21.38 -1.59 2.18
CA GLU A 307 19.93 -1.68 1.93
C GLU A 307 19.62 -2.73 0.84
N LYS A 308 20.42 -2.79 -0.24
CA LYS A 308 20.27 -3.84 -1.27
C LYS A 308 20.68 -5.21 -0.76
N ALA A 309 21.75 -5.30 0.02
CA ALA A 309 22.17 -6.54 0.67
C ALA A 309 21.10 -7.05 1.64
N TYR A 310 20.45 -6.16 2.40
CA TYR A 310 19.33 -6.50 3.27
C TYR A 310 18.11 -7.02 2.50
N LEU A 311 17.79 -6.43 1.34
CA LEU A 311 16.73 -6.96 0.46
C LEU A 311 17.07 -8.37 -0.05
N ALA A 312 18.33 -8.62 -0.43
CA ALA A 312 18.78 -9.96 -0.81
C ALA A 312 18.70 -10.93 0.37
N PHE A 313 19.11 -10.49 1.57
CA PHE A 313 19.03 -11.26 2.80
C PHE A 313 17.59 -11.67 3.12
N ARG A 314 16.62 -10.76 3.01
CA ARG A 314 15.20 -11.07 3.21
C ARG A 314 14.69 -12.16 2.27
N LYS A 315 15.12 -12.13 1.00
CA LYS A 315 14.79 -13.21 0.03
C LYS A 315 15.38 -14.55 0.45
N GLU A 316 16.57 -14.58 1.03
CA GLU A 316 17.15 -15.80 1.60
C GLU A 316 16.39 -16.29 2.84
N LEU A 317 15.92 -15.38 3.71
CA LEU A 317 15.05 -15.74 4.82
C LEU A 317 13.73 -16.38 4.33
N ASP A 318 13.14 -15.85 3.27
CA ASP A 318 11.94 -16.42 2.67
C ASP A 318 12.20 -17.83 2.12
N LYS A 319 13.35 -18.05 1.46
CA LYS A 319 13.78 -19.40 1.02
C LYS A 319 13.97 -20.35 2.19
N PHE A 320 14.57 -19.89 3.29
CA PHE A 320 14.69 -20.66 4.52
C PHE A 320 13.31 -21.10 5.05
N TRP A 321 12.35 -20.19 5.11
CA TRP A 321 11.00 -20.56 5.58
C TRP A 321 10.24 -21.48 4.63
N LEU A 322 10.44 -21.33 3.32
CA LEU A 322 9.90 -22.25 2.33
C LEU A 322 10.45 -23.67 2.51
N SER A 323 11.73 -23.83 2.86
CA SER A 323 12.29 -25.15 3.17
C SER A 323 11.66 -25.74 4.44
N LYS A 324 11.50 -24.94 5.50
CA LYS A 324 10.87 -25.37 6.75
C LYS A 324 9.39 -25.69 6.61
N ARG A 325 8.69 -25.03 5.68
CA ARG A 325 7.30 -25.35 5.35
C ARG A 325 7.16 -26.79 4.87
N ASN A 326 8.04 -27.22 3.96
CA ASN A 326 8.00 -28.58 3.41
C ASN A 326 8.30 -29.64 4.47
N GLU A 327 9.15 -29.33 5.47
CA GLU A 327 9.45 -30.24 6.60
C GLU A 327 8.31 -30.38 7.60
N SER A 328 7.57 -29.29 7.86
CA SER A 328 6.70 -29.18 9.04
C SER A 328 5.21 -29.02 8.75
N LYS A 329 4.82 -28.81 7.49
CA LYS A 329 3.46 -28.40 7.08
C LYS A 329 2.98 -27.11 7.76
N ILE A 330 3.91 -26.30 8.25
CA ILE A 330 3.65 -24.98 8.80
C ILE A 330 4.00 -23.96 7.74
N LYS A 331 3.00 -23.20 7.30
CA LYS A 331 3.17 -22.08 6.39
C LYS A 331 3.62 -20.86 7.19
N PHE A 332 4.75 -20.29 6.79
CA PHE A 332 5.24 -19.02 7.31
C PHE A 332 4.92 -17.91 6.31
N ILE A 333 4.36 -16.81 6.81
CA ILE A 333 3.99 -15.65 6.00
C ILE A 333 4.80 -14.45 6.48
N PRO A 334 5.69 -13.88 5.66
CA PRO A 334 6.44 -12.69 6.03
C PRO A 334 5.48 -11.51 6.24
N HIS A 335 5.76 -10.74 7.27
CA HIS A 335 5.10 -9.49 7.58
C HIS A 335 6.17 -8.45 7.92
N ASN A 336 6.11 -7.33 7.22
CA ASN A 336 7.01 -6.21 7.43
C ASN A 336 6.16 -4.93 7.44
N ASP A 337 6.47 -4.01 8.34
CA ASP A 337 5.80 -2.72 8.45
C ASP A 337 5.94 -1.89 7.16
N LYS A 338 6.98 -2.15 6.37
CA LYS A 338 7.26 -1.57 5.04
C LYS A 338 7.01 -2.52 3.87
N ALA A 339 6.45 -3.72 4.10
CA ALA A 339 6.17 -4.70 3.03
C ALA A 339 5.38 -4.06 1.89
N MET A 340 4.39 -3.25 2.21
CA MET A 340 3.53 -2.61 1.22
C MET A 340 4.28 -1.64 0.30
N ASN A 341 5.31 -0.94 0.79
CA ASN A 341 6.11 -0.05 -0.04
C ASN A 341 6.97 -0.86 -1.04
N ASP A 342 7.52 -1.99 -0.57
CA ASP A 342 8.30 -2.91 -1.40
C ASP A 342 7.41 -3.55 -2.49
N GLU A 343 6.21 -3.98 -2.12
CA GLU A 343 5.21 -4.53 -3.06
C GLU A 343 4.75 -3.50 -4.08
N LEU A 344 4.50 -2.24 -3.65
CA LEU A 344 4.12 -1.17 -4.56
C LEU A 344 5.22 -0.88 -5.59
N LEU A 345 6.49 -0.85 -5.16
CA LEU A 345 7.62 -0.69 -6.06
C LEU A 345 7.69 -1.83 -7.08
N MET A 346 7.52 -3.07 -6.62
CA MET A 346 7.50 -4.24 -7.51
C MET A 346 6.37 -4.16 -8.56
N ILE A 347 5.18 -3.70 -8.17
CA ILE A 347 4.07 -3.48 -9.11
C ILE A 347 4.43 -2.43 -10.16
N ILE A 348 5.07 -1.31 -9.77
CA ILE A 348 5.48 -0.26 -10.71
C ILE A 348 6.52 -0.79 -11.69
N GLU A 349 7.56 -1.47 -11.20
CA GLU A 349 8.63 -2.02 -12.03
C GLU A 349 8.12 -3.07 -13.02
N THR A 350 7.18 -3.91 -12.59
CA THR A 350 6.57 -4.93 -13.44
C THR A 350 5.57 -4.35 -14.44
N ALA A 351 4.88 -3.24 -14.11
CA ALA A 351 3.92 -2.59 -15.00
C ALA A 351 4.58 -1.74 -16.10
N LEU A 352 5.73 -1.11 -15.81
CA LEU A 352 6.43 -0.21 -16.74
C LEU A 352 6.66 -0.79 -18.16
N PRO A 353 7.14 -2.03 -18.35
CA PRO A 353 7.34 -2.57 -19.69
C PRO A 353 6.04 -2.71 -20.49
N PHE A 354 4.90 -2.97 -19.83
CA PHE A 354 3.61 -3.10 -20.52
C PHE A 354 3.13 -1.77 -21.12
N ALA A 355 3.50 -0.63 -20.53
CA ALA A 355 3.15 0.69 -21.06
C ALA A 355 3.76 0.92 -22.46
N GLY A 356 4.98 0.43 -22.70
CA GLY A 356 5.64 0.50 -24.00
C GLY A 356 4.92 -0.33 -25.06
N VAL A 357 4.56 -1.57 -24.72
CA VAL A 357 3.82 -2.48 -25.62
C VAL A 357 2.44 -1.92 -25.96
N ALA A 358 1.71 -1.41 -24.96
CA ALA A 358 0.39 -0.81 -25.18
C ALA A 358 0.46 0.43 -26.10
N SER A 359 1.49 1.27 -25.93
CA SER A 359 1.70 2.44 -26.79
C SER A 359 1.98 2.04 -28.24
N LEU A 360 2.79 1.00 -28.47
CA LEU A 360 3.06 0.46 -29.81
C LEU A 360 1.80 -0.11 -30.46
N GLN A 361 1.00 -0.85 -29.69
CA GLN A 361 -0.27 -1.39 -30.17
C GLN A 361 -1.25 -0.29 -30.58
N LEU A 362 -1.37 0.78 -29.78
CA LEU A 362 -2.20 1.94 -30.13
C LEU A 362 -1.69 2.64 -31.39
N MET A 363 -0.38 2.81 -31.52
CA MET A 363 0.23 3.40 -32.72
C MET A 363 -0.09 2.58 -33.98
N LEU A 364 0.03 1.26 -33.89
CA LEU A 364 -0.30 0.35 -34.98
C LEU A 364 -1.79 0.38 -35.33
N PHE A 365 -2.67 0.42 -34.33
CA PHE A 365 -4.11 0.58 -34.54
C PHE A 365 -4.45 1.88 -35.27
N VAL A 366 -3.81 3.00 -34.90
CA VAL A 366 -4.00 4.29 -35.58
C VAL A 366 -3.52 4.23 -37.03
N ILE A 367 -2.36 3.62 -37.29
CA ILE A 367 -1.81 3.47 -38.65
C ILE A 367 -2.78 2.64 -39.52
N ILE A 368 -3.25 1.50 -39.03
CA ILE A 368 -4.16 0.63 -39.78
C ILE A 368 -5.51 1.31 -40.00
N SER A 369 -6.05 1.99 -38.99
CA SER A 369 -7.36 2.64 -39.08
C SER A 369 -7.37 3.82 -40.07
N ASN A 370 -6.23 4.50 -40.22
CA ASN A 370 -6.07 5.60 -41.18
C ASN A 370 -5.50 5.15 -42.54
N TYR A 371 -5.21 3.85 -42.69
CA TYR A 371 -4.76 3.30 -43.97
C TYR A 371 -5.95 3.23 -44.94
N SER A 372 -6.20 4.34 -45.61
CA SER A 372 -7.08 4.40 -46.77
C SER A 372 -6.27 4.06 -48.01
N ARG A 373 -6.70 3.05 -48.78
CA ARG A 373 -6.22 2.90 -50.15
C ARG A 373 -6.97 3.90 -51.00
N ASP A 374 -6.26 4.88 -51.55
CA ASP A 374 -6.78 5.66 -52.67
C ASP A 374 -7.09 4.70 -53.80
N ILE A 375 -8.38 4.44 -54.02
CA ILE A 375 -8.88 3.89 -55.28
C ILE A 375 -8.81 5.06 -56.25
N ALA A 376 -7.61 5.38 -56.74
CA ALA A 376 -7.43 6.27 -57.86
C ALA A 376 -8.12 5.62 -59.07
N ARG A 377 -9.21 6.23 -59.53
CA ARG A 377 -9.98 5.82 -60.70
C ARG A 377 -10.14 6.98 -61.64
#